data_AF-A0A5J4ZEV3-F1
#
_entry.id   AF-A0A5J4ZEV3-F1
#
_cell.length_a   1.000
_cell.length_b   1.000
_cell.length_c   1.000
_cell.angle_alpha   90.00
_cell.angle_beta   90.00
_cell.angle_gamma   90.00
#
_symmetry.space_group_name_H-M   'P 1'
#
loop_
_entity.id
_entity.type
_entity.pdbx_description
1 polymer ?
#
loop_
_entity_poly.entity_id
_entity_poly.type
_entity_poly.pdbx_seq_one_letter_code
_entity_poly.pdbx_strand_id
1 'polypeptide(L)'
;MLFGICTPLYCWTNYKLQRICFTVGDYNALAISGLWKQLSPMDVFIIGYGVLNFMWLKFFLIWRFFWFWSLISGIEAPENMPHCLNNCYNLESFWKNWHASFNKWLVRYMYIPLGGSQRKLLNIWVIFTFVAVWHDFEWKLLSWAWLTCIFFIPEMLVKSRANAFQVESALEEFLFR
;
A
#
# COMPACT_ATOMS: atom_id res chain seq x y z
N MET A 1 -32.71 -30.71 21.38
CA MET A 1 -31.79 -31.10 22.46
C MET A 1 -31.05 -29.84 22.90
N LEU A 2 -31.49 -29.30 24.05
CA LEU A 2 -30.81 -28.44 25.02
C LEU A 2 -29.95 -27.22 24.57
N PHE A 3 -30.42 -26.04 24.99
CA PHE A 3 -29.74 -24.89 25.64
C PHE A 3 -28.22 -24.75 25.41
N GLY A 4 -27.67 -23.60 24.97
CA GLY A 4 -27.82 -22.29 25.60
C GLY A 4 -26.71 -22.05 26.62
N ILE A 5 -25.65 -21.32 26.24
CA ILE A 5 -24.82 -20.55 27.16
C ILE A 5 -24.52 -19.20 26.52
N CYS A 6 -25.33 -18.22 26.90
CA CYS A 6 -24.87 -16.84 27.02
C CYS A 6 -23.80 -16.79 28.12
N THR A 7 -22.66 -16.16 27.85
CA THR A 7 -22.01 -15.29 28.83
C THR A 7 -21.89 -13.89 28.24
N PRO A 8 -22.60 -12.90 28.82
CA PRO A 8 -22.58 -11.50 28.43
C PRO A 8 -21.69 -10.70 29.38
N LEU A 9 -20.63 -10.05 28.90
CA LEU A 9 -20.02 -8.94 29.64
C LEU A 9 -19.29 -8.00 28.66
N TYR A 10 -19.63 -6.71 28.79
CA TYR A 10 -19.33 -5.56 27.92
C TYR A 10 -20.27 -5.43 26.69
N CYS A 11 -21.55 -5.07 26.82
CA CYS A 11 -22.13 -3.87 27.43
C CYS A 11 -21.70 -2.56 26.74
N TRP A 12 -22.52 -2.16 25.76
CA TRP A 12 -22.90 -0.79 25.42
C TRP A 12 -21.80 0.22 25.02
N THR A 13 -21.59 0.37 23.71
CA THR A 13 -21.88 1.61 22.94
C THR A 13 -21.59 1.39 21.45
N ASN A 14 -22.58 1.71 20.59
CA ASN A 14 -22.53 1.75 19.12
C ASN A 14 -22.66 0.45 18.30
N TYR A 15 -23.91 0.00 18.11
CA TYR A 15 -24.33 -0.92 17.04
C TYR A 15 -23.92 -0.46 15.62
N LYS A 16 -23.70 0.84 15.40
CA LYS A 16 -23.14 1.36 14.13
C LYS A 16 -21.67 0.98 13.93
N LEU A 17 -20.85 1.01 14.99
CA LEU A 17 -19.42 0.66 14.89
C LEU A 17 -19.22 -0.84 14.67
N GLN A 18 -20.05 -1.70 15.27
CA GLN A 18 -19.91 -3.14 15.10
C GLN A 18 -20.34 -3.61 13.70
N ARG A 19 -21.34 -2.95 13.09
CA ARG A 19 -21.61 -3.12 11.65
C ARG A 19 -20.42 -2.64 10.82
N ILE A 20 -19.85 -1.46 11.11
CA ILE A 20 -18.67 -0.96 10.40
C ILE A 20 -17.49 -1.93 10.51
N CYS A 21 -17.17 -2.51 11.67
CA CYS A 21 -16.10 -3.50 11.81
C CYS A 21 -16.31 -4.79 10.98
N PHE A 22 -17.55 -5.28 10.83
CA PHE A 22 -17.83 -6.38 9.89
C PHE A 22 -17.91 -5.91 8.43
N THR A 23 -18.26 -4.63 8.18
CA THR A 23 -18.24 -4.00 6.85
C THR A 23 -16.82 -3.61 6.41
N VAL A 24 -15.86 -3.49 7.32
CA VAL A 24 -14.43 -3.26 7.03
C VAL A 24 -13.85 -4.46 6.27
N GLY A 25 -14.41 -5.66 6.46
CA GLY A 25 -14.10 -6.84 5.65
C GLY A 25 -14.61 -6.74 4.20
N ASP A 26 -15.73 -6.04 3.98
CA ASP A 26 -16.38 -5.83 2.68
C ASP A 26 -16.49 -4.34 2.36
N TYR A 27 -15.34 -3.70 2.11
CA TYR A 27 -15.27 -2.33 1.58
C TYR A 27 -16.21 -2.13 0.36
N ASN A 28 -16.40 -3.18 -0.44
CA ASN A 28 -17.34 -3.22 -1.56
C ASN A 28 -18.80 -3.01 -1.11
N ALA A 29 -19.22 -3.56 0.03
CA ALA A 29 -20.57 -3.36 0.56
C ALA A 29 -20.83 -1.90 0.98
N LEU A 30 -19.81 -1.23 1.56
CA LEU A 30 -19.90 0.20 1.89
C LEU A 30 -19.99 1.07 0.61
N ALA A 31 -19.21 0.73 -0.41
CA ALA A 31 -19.23 1.43 -1.69
C ALA A 31 -20.58 1.27 -2.42
N ILE A 32 -21.14 0.05 -2.41
CA ILE A 32 -22.40 -0.28 -3.08
C ILE A 32 -23.62 0.31 -2.34
N SER A 33 -23.61 0.31 -1.01
CA SER A 33 -24.73 0.83 -0.21
C SER A 33 -24.92 2.34 -0.31
N GLY A 34 -23.96 3.09 -0.87
CA GLY A 34 -24.05 4.53 -1.03
C GLY A 34 -23.96 5.33 0.28
N LEU A 35 -23.72 4.65 1.41
CA LEU A 35 -23.66 5.24 2.75
C LEU A 35 -22.52 6.25 2.88
N TRP A 36 -21.47 6.11 2.07
CA TRP A 36 -20.31 7.01 2.02
C TRP A 36 -20.68 8.47 1.71
N LYS A 37 -21.82 8.72 1.05
CA LYS A 37 -22.29 10.09 0.74
C LYS A 37 -22.78 10.85 1.97
N GLN A 38 -23.12 10.14 3.04
CA GLN A 38 -23.64 10.72 4.29
C GLN A 38 -22.59 10.81 5.39
N LEU A 39 -21.39 10.27 5.14
CA LEU A 39 -20.28 10.27 6.09
C LEU A 39 -19.52 11.59 6.02
N SER A 40 -18.99 12.03 7.17
CA SER A 40 -18.07 13.17 7.18
C SER A 40 -16.76 12.79 6.48
N PRO A 41 -16.02 13.76 5.90
CA PRO A 41 -14.72 13.49 5.28
C PRO A 41 -13.72 12.79 6.21
N MET A 42 -13.78 13.10 7.51
CA MET A 42 -12.92 12.47 8.52
C MET A 42 -13.29 11.00 8.75
N ASP A 43 -14.58 10.66 8.75
CA ASP A 43 -15.04 9.27 8.88
C ASP A 43 -14.56 8.44 7.68
N VAL A 44 -14.66 9.01 6.47
CA VAL A 44 -14.17 8.36 5.24
C VAL A 44 -12.66 8.10 5.31
N PHE A 45 -11.90 9.06 5.83
CA PHE A 45 -10.45 8.90 6.01
C PHE A 45 -10.12 7.78 7.01
N ILE A 46 -10.78 7.77 8.18
CA ILE A 46 -10.56 6.75 9.22
C ILE A 46 -10.92 5.35 8.69
N ILE A 47 -12.04 5.22 8.00
CA ILE A 47 -12.48 3.95 7.40
C ILE A 47 -11.48 3.50 6.32
N GLY A 48 -11.06 4.39 5.43
CA GLY A 48 -10.08 4.07 4.38
C GLY A 48 -8.73 3.62 4.95
N TYR A 49 -8.25 4.31 5.98
CA TYR A 49 -7.04 3.93 6.69
C TYR A 49 -7.18 2.58 7.41
N GLY A 50 -8.34 2.31 8.02
CA GLY A 50 -8.66 1.02 8.64
C GLY A 50 -8.66 -0.13 7.63
N VAL A 51 -9.28 0.06 6.46
CA VAL A 51 -9.28 -0.92 5.36
C VAL A 51 -7.86 -1.21 4.87
N LEU A 52 -7.03 -0.18 4.74
CA LEU A 52 -5.63 -0.33 4.32
C LEU A 52 -4.80 -1.14 5.33
N ASN A 53 -4.96 -0.87 6.63
CA ASN A 53 -4.30 -1.65 7.69
C ASN A 53 -4.81 -3.10 7.74
N PHE A 54 -6.11 -3.32 7.57
CA PHE A 54 -6.68 -4.66 7.52
C PHE A 54 -6.14 -5.46 6.32
N MET A 55 -6.08 -4.83 5.15
CA MET A 55 -5.52 -5.42 3.93
C MET A 55 -4.04 -5.78 4.13
N TRP A 56 -3.25 -4.89 4.74
CA TRP A 56 -1.86 -5.17 5.08
C TRP A 56 -1.73 -6.39 5.99
N LEU A 57 -2.51 -6.46 7.08
CA LEU A 57 -2.47 -7.57 8.03
C LEU A 57 -2.84 -8.90 7.36
N LYS A 58 -3.87 -8.90 6.50
CA LYS A 58 -4.28 -10.07 5.72
C LYS A 58 -3.12 -10.61 4.89
N PHE A 59 -2.46 -9.76 4.10
CA PHE A 59 -1.33 -10.17 3.28
C PHE A 59 -0.13 -10.59 4.12
N PHE A 60 0.18 -9.85 5.18
CA PHE A 60 1.28 -10.17 6.10
C PHE A 60 1.15 -11.59 6.67
N LEU A 61 -0.05 -11.97 7.15
CA LEU A 61 -0.30 -13.31 7.68
C LEU A 61 -0.13 -14.40 6.62
N ILE A 62 -0.68 -14.19 5.42
CA ILE A 62 -0.56 -15.12 4.29
C ILE A 62 0.91 -15.32 3.92
N TRP A 63 1.68 -14.24 3.79
CA TRP A 63 3.08 -14.31 3.40
C TRP A 63 3.97 -14.94 4.47
N ARG A 64 3.73 -14.64 5.76
CA ARG A 64 4.46 -15.29 6.86
C ARG A 64 4.17 -16.78 6.97
N PHE A 65 2.95 -17.19 6.66
CA PHE A 65 2.59 -18.60 6.60
C PHE A 65 3.42 -19.32 5.53
N PHE A 66 3.46 -18.82 4.29
CA PHE A 66 4.27 -19.43 3.23
C PHE A 66 5.77 -19.36 3.51
N TRP A 67 6.24 -18.26 4.08
CA TRP A 67 7.64 -18.11 4.46
C TRP A 67 8.06 -19.14 5.52
N PHE A 68 7.21 -19.39 6.52
CA PHE A 68 7.44 -20.44 7.51
C PHE A 68 7.60 -21.83 6.87
N TRP A 69 6.74 -22.19 5.92
CA TRP A 69 6.86 -23.46 5.19
C TRP A 69 8.10 -23.52 4.29
N SER A 70 8.51 -22.40 3.71
CA SER A 70 9.77 -22.30 2.95
C SER A 70 10.98 -22.61 3.83
N LEU A 71 11.01 -22.07 5.06
CA LEU A 71 12.07 -22.33 6.02
C LEU A 71 12.11 -23.78 6.49
N ILE A 72 10.95 -24.41 6.72
CA ILE A 72 10.88 -25.85 7.03
C ILE A 72 11.52 -26.68 5.91
N SER A 73 11.35 -26.24 4.65
CA SER A 73 11.92 -26.88 3.48
C SER A 73 13.41 -26.56 3.25
N GLY A 74 14.03 -25.75 4.11
CA GLY A 74 15.42 -25.29 3.97
C GLY A 74 15.63 -24.24 2.88
N ILE A 75 14.56 -23.62 2.36
CA ILE A 75 14.63 -22.61 1.31
C ILE A 75 14.39 -21.23 1.94
N GLU A 76 15.34 -20.32 1.79
CA GLU A 76 15.20 -18.93 2.26
C GLU A 76 14.49 -18.08 1.19
N ALA A 77 13.17 -17.98 1.29
CA ALA A 77 12.38 -17.09 0.45
C ALA A 77 12.49 -15.63 0.92
N PRO A 78 12.52 -14.66 -0.01
CA PRO A 78 12.55 -13.23 0.35
C PRO A 78 11.26 -12.81 1.05
N GLU A 79 11.38 -12.07 2.15
CA GLU A 79 10.23 -11.53 2.88
C GLU A 79 9.49 -10.46 2.07
N ASN A 80 8.15 -10.53 2.06
CA ASN A 80 7.29 -9.66 1.26
C ASN A 80 6.81 -8.40 1.96
N MET A 81 6.66 -8.44 3.28
CA MET A 81 6.09 -7.36 4.10
C MET A 81 7.04 -7.03 5.27
N PRO A 82 8.25 -6.49 5.01
CA PRO A 82 9.27 -6.27 6.04
C PRO A 82 8.94 -5.12 7.00
N HIS A 83 8.11 -4.17 6.58
CA HIS A 83 7.76 -3.00 7.39
C HIS A 83 6.25 -2.85 7.55
N CYS A 84 5.85 -2.40 8.73
CA CYS A 84 4.47 -2.00 9.00
C CYS A 84 4.08 -0.80 8.14
N LEU A 85 2.82 -0.77 7.69
CA LEU A 85 2.21 0.35 6.98
C LEU A 85 2.54 1.70 7.63
N ASN A 86 2.38 1.76 8.95
CA ASN A 86 2.48 2.98 9.75
C ASN A 86 3.92 3.46 9.94
N ASN A 87 4.90 2.61 9.60
CA ASN A 87 6.31 2.98 9.63
C ASN A 87 6.82 3.49 8.28
N CYS A 88 5.96 3.59 7.26
CA CYS A 88 6.33 4.12 5.95
C CYS A 88 6.03 5.63 5.88
N TYR A 89 7.07 6.46 5.92
CA TYR A 89 6.93 7.93 5.95
C TYR A 89 6.74 8.59 4.57
N ASN A 90 6.94 7.83 3.49
CA ASN A 90 6.86 8.31 2.11
C ASN A 90 6.22 7.25 1.20
N LEU A 91 5.59 7.67 0.10
CA LEU A 91 4.85 6.76 -0.77
C LEU A 91 5.81 5.79 -1.45
N GLU A 92 7.00 6.24 -1.83
CA GLU A 92 8.00 5.35 -2.44
C GLU A 92 8.40 4.20 -1.52
N SER A 93 8.66 4.46 -0.23
CA SER A 93 8.95 3.42 0.76
C SER A 93 7.74 2.52 0.99
N PHE A 94 6.54 3.09 1.06
CA PHE A 94 5.31 2.30 1.17
C PHE A 94 5.20 1.27 0.03
N TRP A 95 5.34 1.69 -1.22
CA TRP A 95 5.24 0.80 -2.38
C TRP A 95 6.41 -0.19 -2.53
N LYS A 96 7.60 0.15 -2.04
CA LYS A 96 8.74 -0.78 -1.97
C LYS A 96 8.53 -1.88 -0.94
N ASN A 97 7.87 -1.56 0.18
CA ASN A 97 7.72 -2.46 1.31
C ASN A 97 6.40 -3.23 1.32
N TRP A 98 5.37 -2.77 0.60
CA TRP A 98 4.09 -3.46 0.50
C TRP A 98 4.19 -4.83 -0.20
N HIS A 99 5.10 -4.99 -1.15
CA HIS A 99 5.32 -6.29 -1.77
C HIS A 99 6.76 -6.40 -2.24
N ALA A 100 7.68 -6.57 -1.30
CA ALA A 100 9.11 -6.41 -1.56
C ALA A 100 9.65 -7.36 -2.64
N SER A 101 9.24 -8.64 -2.69
CA SER A 101 9.71 -9.55 -3.77
C SER A 101 9.20 -9.13 -5.15
N PHE A 102 7.93 -8.73 -5.25
CA PHE A 102 7.32 -8.28 -6.49
C PHE A 102 7.92 -6.96 -6.95
N ASN A 103 8.18 -6.03 -6.03
CA ASN A 103 8.91 -4.80 -6.33
C ASN A 103 10.31 -5.10 -6.90
N LYS A 104 11.07 -6.03 -6.30
CA LYS A 104 12.36 -6.47 -6.83
C LYS A 104 12.24 -7.05 -8.25
N TRP A 105 11.19 -7.83 -8.52
CA TRP A 105 10.91 -8.36 -9.84
C TRP A 105 10.60 -7.24 -10.85
N LEU A 106 9.69 -6.32 -10.52
CA LEU A 106 9.36 -5.16 -11.34
C LEU A 106 10.59 -4.31 -11.65
N VAL A 107 11.45 -4.08 -10.64
CA VAL A 107 12.67 -3.33 -10.83
C VAL A 107 13.61 -4.02 -11.82
N ARG A 108 13.84 -5.32 -11.64
CA ARG A 108 14.77 -6.09 -12.46
C ARG A 108 14.31 -6.26 -13.90
N TYR A 109 13.03 -6.56 -14.12
CA TYR A 109 12.52 -6.98 -15.42
C TYR A 109 11.78 -5.89 -16.19
N MET A 110 11.37 -4.80 -15.54
CA MET A 110 10.64 -3.72 -16.20
C MET A 110 11.35 -2.37 -16.02
N TYR A 111 11.67 -1.96 -14.78
CA TYR A 111 12.23 -0.64 -14.53
C TYR A 111 13.62 -0.44 -15.17
N ILE A 112 14.56 -1.38 -14.95
CA ILE A 112 15.90 -1.32 -15.52
C ILE A 112 15.89 -1.28 -17.05
N PRO A 113 15.22 -2.21 -17.77
CA PRO A 113 15.23 -2.20 -19.24
C PRO A 113 14.55 -0.97 -19.85
N LEU A 114 13.64 -0.30 -19.15
CA LEU A 114 12.99 0.93 -19.61
C LEU A 114 13.84 2.21 -19.45
N GLY A 115 15.11 2.09 -19.01
CA GLY A 115 16.03 3.23 -18.85
C GLY A 115 16.15 3.74 -17.41
N GLY A 116 15.64 2.97 -16.44
CA GLY A 116 15.91 3.16 -15.01
C GLY A 116 15.72 4.58 -14.50
N SER A 117 16.79 5.17 -13.96
CA SER A 117 16.75 6.48 -13.29
C SER A 117 16.56 7.66 -14.25
N GLN A 118 16.82 7.50 -15.54
CA GLN A 118 16.70 8.58 -16.54
C GLN A 118 15.24 8.84 -16.95
N ARG A 119 14.39 7.81 -16.93
CA ARG A 119 12.98 7.88 -17.33
C ARG A 119 12.03 7.56 -16.18
N LYS A 120 12.38 7.96 -14.95
CA LYS A 120 11.62 7.64 -13.72
C LYS A 120 10.11 7.88 -13.84
N LEU A 121 9.71 9.04 -14.39
CA LEU A 121 8.30 9.38 -14.54
C LEU A 121 7.59 8.38 -15.47
N LEU A 122 8.07 8.22 -16.70
CA LEU A 122 7.49 7.28 -17.68
C LEU A 122 7.47 5.84 -17.14
N ASN A 123 8.53 5.42 -16.46
CA ASN A 123 8.63 4.08 -15.91
C ASN A 123 7.54 3.83 -14.86
N ILE A 124 7.24 4.80 -14.00
CA ILE A 124 6.17 4.67 -12.99
C ILE A 124 4.81 4.49 -13.66
N TRP A 125 4.49 5.28 -14.68
CA TRP A 125 3.22 5.13 -15.42
C TRP A 125 3.07 3.73 -16.05
N VAL A 126 4.13 3.24 -16.69
CA VAL A 126 4.14 1.91 -17.31
C VAL A 126 4.01 0.81 -16.26
N ILE A 127 4.79 0.89 -15.17
CA ILE A 127 4.78 -0.10 -14.09
C ILE A 127 3.40 -0.18 -13.43
N PHE A 128 2.81 0.94 -13.05
CA PHE A 128 1.49 0.94 -12.39
C PHE A 128 0.37 0.49 -13.32
N THR A 129 0.45 0.82 -14.61
CA THR A 129 -0.51 0.32 -15.62
C THR A 129 -0.39 -1.20 -15.76
N PHE A 130 0.83 -1.73 -15.83
CA PHE A 130 1.08 -3.17 -15.84
C PHE A 130 0.52 -3.85 -14.58
N VAL A 131 0.75 -3.28 -13.39
CA VAL A 131 0.23 -3.83 -12.13
C VAL A 131 -1.30 -3.87 -12.11
N ALA A 132 -1.97 -2.83 -12.61
CA ALA A 132 -3.43 -2.81 -12.72
C ALA A 132 -3.95 -3.92 -13.63
N VAL A 133 -3.38 -4.03 -14.84
CA VAL A 133 -3.76 -5.06 -15.83
C VAL A 133 -3.43 -6.47 -15.33
N TRP A 134 -2.34 -6.63 -14.58
CA TRP A 134 -1.95 -7.90 -13.98
C TRP A 134 -2.95 -8.40 -12.93
N HIS A 135 -3.60 -7.50 -12.19
CA HIS A 135 -4.58 -7.88 -11.18
C HIS A 135 -5.89 -8.28 -11.85
N ASP A 136 -6.53 -7.36 -12.57
CA ASP A 136 -7.76 -7.60 -13.34
C ASP A 136 -7.98 -6.46 -14.34
N PHE A 137 -8.63 -6.74 -15.47
CA PHE A 137 -9.02 -5.71 -16.44
C PHE A 137 -10.33 -5.01 -16.03
N GLU A 138 -10.31 -4.37 -14.84
CA GLU A 138 -11.41 -3.53 -14.36
C GLU A 138 -11.02 -2.04 -14.43
N TRP A 139 -11.90 -1.21 -15.00
CA TRP A 139 -11.68 0.25 -15.10
C TRP A 139 -11.41 0.93 -13.76
N LYS A 140 -11.96 0.38 -12.67
CA LYS A 140 -11.73 0.90 -11.31
C LYS A 140 -10.26 0.77 -10.89
N LEU A 141 -9.63 -0.37 -11.18
CA LEU A 141 -8.22 -0.63 -10.85
C LEU A 141 -7.29 0.23 -11.70
N LEU A 142 -7.60 0.37 -13.00
CA LEU A 142 -6.82 1.23 -13.88
C LEU A 142 -6.89 2.71 -13.46
N SER A 143 -8.09 3.19 -13.11
CA SER A 143 -8.28 4.56 -12.62
C SER A 143 -7.51 4.80 -11.31
N TRP A 144 -7.56 3.83 -10.39
CA TRP A 144 -6.80 3.88 -9.15
C TRP A 144 -5.28 3.91 -9.39
N ALA A 145 -4.78 3.14 -10.36
CA ALA A 145 -3.36 3.13 -10.71
C ALA A 145 -2.89 4.49 -11.23
N TRP A 146 -3.66 5.12 -12.13
CA TRP A 146 -3.32 6.44 -12.65
C TRP A 146 -3.44 7.55 -11.59
N LEU A 147 -4.45 7.50 -10.72
CA LEU A 147 -4.53 8.39 -9.56
C LEU A 147 -3.30 8.24 -8.66
N THR A 148 -2.84 7.02 -8.44
CA THR A 148 -1.63 6.75 -7.67
C THR A 148 -0.40 7.37 -8.36
N CYS A 149 -0.26 7.23 -9.68
CA CYS A 149 0.82 7.89 -10.43
C CYS A 149 0.82 9.42 -10.25
N ILE A 150 -0.37 10.05 -10.23
CA ILE A 150 -0.49 11.49 -10.01
C ILE A 150 -0.01 11.85 -8.60
N PHE A 151 -0.36 11.07 -7.57
CA PHE A 151 0.12 11.29 -6.20
C PHE A 151 1.64 11.13 -6.05
N PHE A 152 2.28 10.34 -6.90
CA PHE A 152 3.73 10.20 -6.92
C PHE A 152 4.48 11.43 -7.47
N ILE A 153 3.86 12.21 -8.35
CA ILE A 153 4.53 13.32 -9.04
C ILE A 153 5.06 14.38 -8.04
N PRO A 154 4.27 14.89 -7.08
CA PRO A 154 4.77 15.85 -6.09
C PRO A 154 5.97 15.32 -5.30
N GLU A 155 5.92 14.07 -4.84
CA GLU A 155 7.02 13.47 -4.07
C GLU A 155 8.31 13.40 -4.90
N MET A 156 8.20 13.03 -6.17
CA MET A 156 9.35 12.97 -7.08
C MET A 156 9.94 14.33 -7.38
N LEU A 157 9.09 15.35 -7.57
CA LEU A 157 9.53 16.72 -7.80
C LEU A 157 10.28 17.28 -6.59
N VAL A 158 9.75 17.04 -5.38
CA VAL A 158 10.40 17.45 -4.13
C VAL A 158 11.76 16.76 -3.98
N LYS A 159 11.83 15.43 -4.19
CA LYS A 159 13.10 14.69 -4.14
C LYS A 159 14.10 15.17 -5.19
N SER A 160 13.66 15.44 -6.41
CA SER A 160 14.55 15.93 -7.48
C SER A 160 15.12 17.29 -7.14
N ARG A 161 14.31 18.20 -6.56
CA ARG A 161 14.77 19.52 -6.11
C ARG A 161 15.71 19.42 -4.91
N ALA A 162 15.36 18.62 -3.91
CA ALA A 162 16.20 18.40 -2.73
C ALA A 162 17.58 17.86 -3.10
N ASN A 163 17.65 16.90 -4.02
CA ASN A 163 18.93 16.38 -4.52
C ASN A 163 19.73 17.45 -5.27
N ALA A 164 19.08 18.31 -6.06
CA ALA A 164 19.76 19.41 -6.74
C ALA A 164 20.39 20.41 -5.75
N PHE A 165 19.65 20.78 -4.70
CA PHE A 165 20.18 21.63 -3.62
C PHE A 165 21.35 21.00 -2.88
N GLN A 166 21.28 19.69 -2.57
CA GLN A 166 22.39 19.00 -1.92
C GLN A 166 23.66 18.96 -2.78
N VAL A 167 23.49 18.77 -4.10
CA VAL A 167 24.61 18.80 -5.04
C VAL A 167 25.22 20.19 -5.12
N GLU A 168 24.39 21.24 -5.14
CA GLU A 168 24.85 22.64 -5.13
C GLU A 168 25.65 22.94 -3.86
N SER A 169 25.14 22.58 -2.67
CA SER A 169 25.87 22.78 -1.42
C SER A 169 27.19 22.00 -1.34
N ALA A 170 27.21 20.77 -1.87
CA ALA A 170 28.43 19.95 -1.88
C ALA A 170 29.47 20.47 -2.87
N LEU A 171 29.02 21.05 -3.99
CA LEU A 171 29.91 21.71 -4.96
C LEU A 171 30.49 23.00 -4.38
N GLU A 172 29.70 23.81 -3.67
CA GLU A 172 30.22 24.99 -2.96
C GLU A 172 31.29 24.60 -1.94
N GLU A 173 31.04 23.61 -1.10
CA GLU A 173 32.02 23.11 -0.12
C GLU A 173 33.31 22.62 -0.79
N PHE A 174 33.22 21.94 -1.94
CA PHE A 174 34.38 21.49 -2.71
C PHE A 174 35.16 22.65 -3.36
N LEU A 175 34.47 23.68 -3.87
CA LEU A 175 35.09 24.82 -4.55
C LEU A 175 35.76 25.80 -3.57
N PHE A 176 35.28 25.88 -2.33
CA PHE A 176 35.84 26.74 -1.29
C PHE A 176 36.89 26.05 -0.38
N ARG A 177 37.30 24.82 -0.72
CA ARG A 177 38.36 24.07 -0.04
C ARG A 177 39.66 24.07 -0.84
#